data_AF-A0A4P6LYQ3-F1
#
_entry.id   AF-A0A4P6LYQ3-F1
#
_cell.length_a   1.000
_cell.length_b   1.000
_cell.length_c   1.000
_cell.angle_alpha   90.00
_cell.angle_beta   90.00
_cell.angle_gamma   90.00
#
_symmetry.space_group_name_H-M   'P 1'
#
loop_
_entity.id
_entity.type
_entity.pdbx_description
1 polymer ?
#
loop_
_entity_poly.entity_id
_entity_poly.type
_entity_poly.pdbx_seq_one_letter_code
_entity_poly.pdbx_strand_id
1 'polypeptide(L)'
;MDKKYESDLTGKEKCELEFKKLKRLKGRKRIQYLWNYYKVVPVIVVVLIFVFAAGLTIYRNLQREPVLAMVIIDADRESAQRYDKLEEQLLAVLAPSIKGAEVLIDTAASSREDANEVMNTTIKLSVAEDNDLVVCNQETYNKFQGEGAFADWKEVLGQKEYEKYLPYIKDGMLDLSLSQKWRDGEYVEYTPAYMCVLNHSERWDGVNKVVEYFFGD
;
A
#
# COMPACT_ATOMS: atom_id res chain seq x y z
N MET A 1 3.36 -31.69 66.72
CA MET A 1 3.06 -31.11 65.39
C MET A 1 4.32 -30.38 64.94
N ASP A 2 5.21 -31.09 64.25
CA ASP A 2 6.48 -30.51 63.81
C ASP A 2 6.26 -29.49 62.70
N LYS A 3 6.76 -28.27 62.92
CA LYS A 3 6.80 -27.23 61.89
C LYS A 3 7.88 -27.62 60.89
N LYS A 4 7.48 -28.07 59.70
CA LYS A 4 8.35 -28.28 58.54
C LYS A 4 8.99 -26.92 58.17
N TYR A 5 10.31 -26.80 58.25
CA TYR A 5 11.03 -25.56 57.93
C TYR A 5 11.22 -25.42 56.41
N GLU A 6 11.39 -24.19 55.92
CA GLU A 6 11.48 -23.87 54.48
C GLU A 6 12.58 -24.62 53.71
N SER A 7 13.54 -25.23 54.42
CA SER A 7 14.59 -26.09 53.88
C SER A 7 14.08 -27.43 53.32
N ASP A 8 12.93 -27.93 53.81
CA ASP A 8 12.47 -29.30 53.57
C ASP A 8 11.38 -29.40 52.49
N LEU A 9 11.14 -28.29 51.79
CA LEU A 9 10.12 -28.18 50.76
C LEU A 9 10.72 -28.59 49.40
N THR A 10 10.10 -29.56 48.74
CA THR A 10 10.46 -29.93 47.36
C THR A 10 10.15 -28.75 46.42
N GLY A 11 10.85 -28.62 45.28
CA GLY A 11 10.68 -27.49 44.36
C GLY A 11 9.22 -27.21 43.94
N LYS A 12 8.39 -28.25 43.87
CA LYS A 12 6.94 -28.15 43.62
C LYS A 12 6.17 -27.52 44.80
N GLU A 13 6.52 -27.86 46.04
CA GLU A 13 5.89 -27.29 47.25
C GLU A 13 6.26 -25.81 47.44
N LYS A 14 7.50 -25.42 47.09
CA LYS A 14 7.93 -24.01 47.08
C LYS A 14 7.16 -23.19 46.03
N CYS A 15 6.99 -23.72 44.83
CA CYS A 15 6.22 -23.07 43.77
C CYS A 15 4.74 -22.88 44.16
N GLU A 16 4.09 -23.87 44.79
CA GLU A 16 2.71 -23.73 45.27
C GLU A 16 2.55 -22.71 46.40
N LEU A 17 3.51 -22.65 47.33
CA LEU A 17 3.53 -21.67 48.42
C LEU A 17 3.69 -20.24 47.89
N GLU A 18 4.53 -20.05 46.87
CA GLU A 18 4.70 -18.76 46.20
C GLU A 18 3.46 -18.35 45.40
N PHE A 19 2.83 -19.31 44.70
CA PHE A 19 1.58 -19.06 43.98
C PHE A 19 0.42 -18.69 44.92
N LYS A 20 0.35 -19.32 46.10
CA LYS A 20 -0.60 -18.96 47.17
C LYS A 20 -0.31 -17.57 47.76
N LYS A 21 0.95 -17.18 47.94
CA LYS A 21 1.34 -15.82 48.37
C LYS A 21 0.96 -14.77 47.33
N LEU A 22 1.20 -15.04 46.04
CA LEU A 22 0.79 -14.18 44.94
C LEU A 22 -0.74 -14.04 44.87
N LYS A 23 -1.51 -15.13 45.01
CA LYS A 23 -2.99 -15.12 45.05
C LYS A 23 -3.58 -14.31 46.21
N ARG A 24 -2.90 -14.25 47.36
CA ARG A 24 -3.36 -13.53 48.56
C ARG A 24 -3.14 -12.01 48.51
N LEU A 25 -2.26 -11.53 47.63
CA LEU A 25 -1.95 -10.11 47.48
C LEU A 25 -2.94 -9.45 46.50
N LYS A 26 -3.75 -8.49 46.96
CA LYS A 26 -4.66 -7.69 46.11
C LYS A 26 -4.09 -6.29 45.85
N GLY A 27 -4.27 -5.79 44.62
CA GLY A 27 -4.03 -4.39 44.23
C GLY A 27 -2.56 -3.96 44.22
N ARG A 28 -2.29 -2.71 44.66
CA ARG A 28 -0.97 -2.05 44.57
C ARG A 28 0.18 -2.81 45.25
N LYS A 29 -0.07 -3.57 46.32
CA LYS A 29 0.95 -4.39 47.00
C LYS A 29 1.48 -5.54 46.13
N ARG A 30 0.65 -6.03 45.19
CA ARG A 30 1.02 -7.07 44.23
C ARG A 30 1.98 -6.54 43.15
N ILE A 31 1.72 -5.31 42.70
CA ILE A 31 2.58 -4.58 41.76
C ILE A 31 3.92 -4.25 42.41
N GLN A 32 3.91 -3.80 43.68
CA GLN A 32 5.13 -3.50 44.43
C GLN A 32 5.97 -4.75 44.73
N TYR A 33 5.34 -5.90 44.97
CA TYR A 33 6.02 -7.19 45.13
C TYR A 33 6.67 -7.67 43.82
N LEU A 34 5.96 -7.55 42.69
CA LEU A 34 6.51 -7.81 41.35
C LEU A 34 7.70 -6.89 41.05
N TRP A 35 7.64 -5.61 41.43
CA TRP A 35 8.72 -4.65 41.24
C TRP A 35 9.96 -4.98 42.09
N ASN A 36 9.79 -5.33 43.37
CA ASN A 36 10.91 -5.60 44.27
C ASN A 36 11.56 -6.98 44.05
N TYR A 37 10.76 -8.02 43.74
CA TYR A 37 11.24 -9.39 43.68
C TYR A 37 11.55 -9.86 42.25
N TYR A 38 10.92 -9.25 41.25
CA TYR A 38 11.02 -9.63 39.85
C TYR A 38 11.33 -8.42 38.94
N LYS A 39 12.39 -7.65 39.24
CA LYS A 39 12.79 -6.46 38.46
C LYS A 39 12.80 -6.66 36.93
N VAL A 40 13.06 -7.88 36.46
CA VAL A 40 13.12 -8.25 35.03
C VAL A 40 11.74 -8.58 34.44
N VAL A 41 10.75 -9.02 35.22
CA VAL A 41 9.42 -9.40 34.72
C VAL A 41 8.63 -8.23 34.10
N PRO A 42 8.56 -7.01 34.66
CA PRO A 42 7.87 -5.92 33.98
C PRO A 42 8.56 -5.54 32.66
N VAL A 43 9.89 -5.66 32.58
CA VAL A 43 10.65 -5.46 31.34
C VAL A 43 10.26 -6.50 30.28
N ILE A 44 10.18 -7.78 30.67
CA ILE A 44 9.75 -8.86 29.76
C ILE A 44 8.31 -8.61 29.26
N VAL A 45 7.40 -8.18 30.13
CA VAL A 45 6.01 -7.88 29.73
C VAL A 45 5.96 -6.72 28.73
N VAL A 46 6.75 -5.67 28.94
CA VAL A 46 6.84 -4.55 27.99
C VAL A 46 7.40 -5.01 26.65
N VAL A 47 8.47 -5.82 26.65
CA VAL A 47 9.04 -6.40 25.42
C VAL A 47 8.01 -7.26 24.68
N LEU A 48 7.24 -8.10 25.39
CA LEU A 48 6.18 -8.90 24.77
C LEU A 48 5.08 -8.04 24.14
N ILE A 49 4.71 -6.92 24.77
CA ILE A 49 3.74 -5.97 24.19
C ILE A 49 4.30 -5.36 22.91
N PHE A 50 5.58 -4.96 22.90
CA PHE A 50 6.22 -4.42 21.68
C PHE A 50 6.30 -5.45 20.56
N VAL A 51 6.70 -6.69 20.86
CA VAL A 51 6.74 -7.78 19.88
C VAL A 51 5.35 -8.06 19.32
N PHE A 52 4.32 -8.06 20.18
CA PHE A 52 2.94 -8.27 19.74
C PHE A 52 2.42 -7.11 18.88
N ALA A 53 2.69 -5.86 19.26
CA ALA A 53 2.33 -4.69 18.46
C ALA A 53 3.04 -4.69 17.10
N ALA A 54 4.34 -4.98 17.06
CA ALA A 54 5.10 -5.12 15.82
C ALA A 54 4.55 -6.27 14.95
N GLY A 55 4.25 -7.42 15.57
CA GLY A 55 3.65 -8.57 14.88
C GLY A 55 2.28 -8.25 14.28
N LEU A 56 1.43 -7.49 14.99
CA LEU A 56 0.14 -7.04 14.45
C LEU A 56 0.29 -6.08 13.28
N THR A 57 1.24 -5.15 13.35
CA THR A 57 1.51 -4.22 12.24
C THR A 57 2.03 -4.96 11.01
N ILE A 58 2.99 -5.86 11.19
CA ILE A 58 3.53 -6.70 10.12
C ILE A 58 2.42 -7.57 9.53
N TYR A 59 1.58 -8.19 10.37
CA TYR A 59 0.45 -9.01 9.91
C TYR A 59 -0.57 -8.20 9.10
N ARG A 60 -0.88 -6.97 9.51
CA ARG A 60 -1.79 -6.08 8.76
C ARG A 60 -1.18 -5.63 7.44
N ASN A 61 0.11 -5.32 7.42
CA ASN A 61 0.80 -4.92 6.19
C ASN A 61 0.96 -6.08 5.21
N LEU A 62 1.20 -7.30 5.71
CA LEU A 62 1.21 -8.53 4.89
C LEU A 62 -0.14 -8.84 4.24
N GLN A 63 -1.24 -8.27 4.76
CA GLN A 63 -2.56 -8.42 4.15
C GLN A 63 -2.87 -7.37 3.10
N ARG A 64 -2.04 -6.32 2.97
CA ARG A 64 -2.23 -5.28 1.95
C ARG A 64 -1.49 -5.71 0.69
N GLU A 65 -2.26 -6.11 -0.32
CA GLU A 65 -1.73 -6.51 -1.62
C GLU A 65 -2.13 -5.44 -2.65
N PRO A 66 -1.19 -4.61 -3.13
CA PRO A 66 -1.50 -3.65 -4.18
C PRO A 66 -1.87 -4.40 -5.46
N VAL A 67 -3.11 -4.25 -5.90
CA VAL A 67 -3.60 -4.83 -7.16
C VAL A 67 -3.39 -3.89 -8.35
N LEU A 68 -3.16 -2.61 -8.07
CA LEU A 68 -2.79 -1.58 -9.02
C LEU A 68 -2.05 -0.44 -8.29
N ALA A 69 -0.94 0.01 -8.84
CA ALA A 69 -0.27 1.24 -8.45
C ALA A 69 -0.18 2.21 -9.65
N MET A 70 -0.68 3.43 -9.49
CA MET A 70 -0.76 4.43 -10.54
C MET A 70 -0.14 5.75 -10.06
N VAL A 71 0.60 6.42 -10.95
CA VAL A 71 1.12 7.76 -10.75
C VAL A 71 0.36 8.74 -11.64
N ILE A 72 -0.18 9.82 -11.07
CA ILE A 72 -0.79 10.91 -11.82
C ILE A 72 0.14 12.13 -11.69
N ILE A 73 0.77 12.50 -12.80
CA ILE A 73 1.70 13.63 -12.87
C ILE A 73 0.88 14.93 -13.00
N ASP A 74 1.26 15.94 -12.21
CA ASP A 74 0.57 17.23 -12.11
C ASP A 74 -0.93 17.09 -11.80
N ALA A 75 -1.24 16.17 -10.88
CA ALA A 75 -2.59 15.96 -10.38
C ALA A 75 -3.14 17.23 -9.68
N ASP A 76 -4.44 17.52 -9.83
CA ASP A 76 -5.13 18.55 -9.05
C ASP A 76 -5.26 18.09 -7.60
N ARG A 77 -4.39 18.60 -6.72
CA ARG A 77 -4.31 18.19 -5.30
C ARG A 77 -5.31 18.91 -4.40
N GLU A 78 -6.13 19.83 -4.91
CA GLU A 78 -7.04 20.61 -4.06
C GLU A 78 -8.19 19.75 -3.49
N SER A 79 -8.52 18.65 -4.15
CA SER A 79 -9.60 17.74 -3.72
C SER A 79 -9.13 16.30 -3.57
N ALA A 80 -8.40 16.00 -2.49
CA ALA A 80 -7.96 14.63 -2.15
C ALA A 80 -9.09 13.58 -2.24
N GLN A 81 -10.32 13.97 -1.88
CA GLN A 81 -11.52 13.14 -1.96
C GLN A 81 -11.81 12.58 -3.37
N ARG A 82 -11.36 13.26 -4.45
CA ARG A 82 -11.53 12.76 -5.83
C ARG A 82 -10.69 11.52 -6.08
N TYR A 83 -9.47 11.47 -5.56
CA TYR A 83 -8.57 10.32 -5.70
C TYR A 83 -9.00 9.17 -4.81
N ASP A 84 -9.40 9.44 -3.56
CA ASP A 84 -9.97 8.40 -2.68
C ASP A 84 -11.16 7.70 -3.36
N LYS A 85 -12.04 8.47 -4.00
CA LYS A 85 -13.17 7.93 -4.75
C LYS A 85 -12.73 7.13 -5.98
N LEU A 86 -11.71 7.59 -6.71
CA LEU A 86 -11.16 6.86 -7.85
C LEU A 86 -10.52 5.53 -7.41
N GLU A 87 -9.75 5.53 -6.32
CA GLU A 87 -9.19 4.32 -5.70
C GLU A 87 -10.28 3.32 -5.34
N GLU A 88 -11.36 3.76 -4.66
CA GLU A 88 -12.50 2.91 -4.31
C GLU A 88 -13.20 2.33 -5.55
N GLN A 89 -13.40 3.15 -6.59
CA GLN A 89 -14.06 2.72 -7.82
C GLN A 89 -13.21 1.71 -8.60
N LEU A 90 -11.91 1.95 -8.73
CA LEU A 90 -10.99 1.02 -9.39
C LEU A 90 -10.85 -0.27 -8.58
N LEU A 91 -10.74 -0.19 -7.25
CA LEU A 91 -10.66 -1.36 -6.38
C LEU A 91 -11.89 -2.25 -6.52
N ALA A 92 -13.09 -1.65 -6.60
CA ALA A 92 -14.34 -2.38 -6.79
C ALA A 92 -14.38 -3.17 -8.11
N VAL A 93 -13.72 -2.69 -9.18
CA VAL A 93 -13.66 -3.37 -10.48
C VAL A 93 -12.53 -4.41 -10.51
N LEU A 94 -11.37 -4.07 -9.94
CA LEU A 94 -10.18 -4.92 -9.97
C LEU A 94 -10.29 -6.13 -9.06
N ALA A 95 -10.84 -5.92 -7.86
CA ALA A 95 -10.74 -6.86 -6.75
C ALA A 95 -11.99 -6.84 -5.83
N PRO A 96 -13.23 -6.99 -6.36
CA PRO A 96 -14.49 -6.81 -5.61
C PRO A 96 -14.65 -7.74 -4.40
N SER A 97 -13.90 -8.83 -4.34
CA SER A 97 -14.02 -9.85 -3.29
C SER A 97 -12.67 -10.25 -2.68
N ILE A 98 -11.59 -9.54 -3.01
CA ILE A 98 -10.25 -9.84 -2.48
C ILE A 98 -10.04 -9.02 -1.22
N LYS A 99 -10.00 -9.69 -0.08
CA LYS A 99 -9.76 -9.04 1.20
C LYS A 99 -8.32 -8.56 1.28
N GLY A 100 -8.13 -7.27 1.51
CA GLY A 100 -6.80 -6.66 1.64
C GLY A 100 -6.18 -6.20 0.33
N ALA A 101 -6.90 -6.33 -0.79
CA ALA A 101 -6.50 -5.66 -2.03
C ALA A 101 -6.55 -4.13 -1.85
N GLU A 102 -5.56 -3.43 -2.36
CA GLU A 102 -5.50 -1.96 -2.37
C GLU A 102 -5.18 -1.46 -3.78
N VAL A 103 -5.76 -0.31 -4.14
CA VAL A 103 -5.34 0.49 -5.29
C VAL A 103 -4.58 1.69 -4.73
N LEU A 104 -3.41 1.99 -5.27
CA LEU A 104 -2.58 3.09 -4.83
C LEU A 104 -2.50 4.14 -5.94
N ILE A 105 -2.91 5.38 -5.66
CA ILE A 105 -2.75 6.50 -6.59
C ILE A 105 -1.80 7.54 -5.98
N ASP A 106 -0.61 7.65 -6.57
CA ASP A 106 0.37 8.65 -6.21
C ASP A 106 0.17 9.92 -7.06
N THR A 107 -0.15 11.02 -6.39
CA THR A 107 -0.37 12.35 -6.98
C THR A 107 0.80 13.32 -6.76
N ALA A 108 1.86 12.87 -6.10
CA ALA A 108 2.97 13.72 -5.67
C ALA A 108 4.01 13.99 -6.78
N ALA A 109 3.93 13.33 -7.94
CA ALA A 109 4.80 13.59 -9.10
C ALA A 109 4.42 14.90 -9.80
N SER A 110 5.39 15.56 -10.44
CA SER A 110 5.13 16.77 -11.25
C SER A 110 6.03 16.82 -12.49
N SER A 111 5.61 17.53 -13.53
CA SER A 111 6.38 17.71 -14.75
C SER A 111 7.39 18.86 -14.67
N ARG A 112 7.51 19.51 -13.51
CA ARG A 112 8.43 20.65 -13.32
C ARG A 112 9.88 20.20 -13.51
N GLU A 113 10.70 21.12 -14.04
CA GLU A 113 12.10 20.85 -14.39
C GLU A 113 13.09 21.10 -13.25
N ASP A 114 12.62 21.41 -12.03
CA ASP A 114 13.55 21.53 -10.91
C ASP A 114 14.13 20.15 -10.53
N ALA A 115 15.38 20.16 -10.05
CA ALA A 115 16.13 18.92 -9.83
C ALA A 115 15.44 17.94 -8.87
N ASN A 116 14.69 18.46 -7.88
CA ASN A 116 13.99 17.62 -6.91
C ASN A 116 12.75 16.97 -7.53
N GLU A 117 11.94 17.72 -8.27
CA GLU A 117 10.76 17.19 -8.96
C GLU A 117 11.15 16.22 -10.07
N VAL A 118 12.21 16.52 -10.84
CA VAL A 118 12.74 15.58 -11.85
C VAL A 118 13.17 14.29 -11.19
N MET A 119 13.94 14.34 -10.10
CA MET A 119 14.37 13.14 -9.37
C MET A 119 13.18 12.36 -8.82
N ASN A 120 12.21 13.03 -8.20
CA ASN A 120 11.00 12.43 -7.65
C ASN A 120 10.20 11.69 -8.75
N THR A 121 9.93 12.34 -9.86
CA THR A 121 9.21 11.74 -11.00
C THR A 121 9.99 10.58 -11.62
N THR A 122 11.32 10.71 -11.79
CA THR A 122 12.17 9.62 -12.28
C THR A 122 12.12 8.39 -11.38
N ILE A 123 12.17 8.56 -10.05
CA ILE A 123 12.08 7.43 -9.10
C ILE A 123 10.73 6.73 -9.22
N LYS A 124 9.63 7.48 -9.30
CA LYS A 124 8.27 6.94 -9.42
C LYS A 124 8.01 6.15 -10.69
N LEU A 125 8.66 6.56 -11.79
CA LEU A 125 8.57 5.87 -13.07
C LEU A 125 9.57 4.71 -13.19
N SER A 126 10.45 4.53 -12.21
CA SER A 126 11.46 3.47 -12.22
C SER A 126 10.95 2.19 -11.54
N VAL A 127 11.67 1.10 -11.78
CA VAL A 127 11.47 -0.21 -11.13
C VAL A 127 11.54 -0.17 -9.59
N ALA A 128 12.02 0.92 -8.98
CA ALA A 128 12.16 1.03 -7.54
C ALA A 128 10.83 1.16 -6.80
N GLU A 129 9.80 1.73 -7.43
CA GLU A 129 8.50 2.04 -6.80
C GLU A 129 7.37 1.08 -7.22
N ASP A 130 7.66 0.05 -8.04
CA ASP A 130 6.71 -0.99 -8.46
C ASP A 130 5.35 -0.46 -8.95
N ASN A 131 5.39 0.68 -9.66
CA ASN A 131 4.20 1.33 -10.23
C ASN A 131 3.82 0.65 -11.55
N ASP A 132 2.53 0.57 -11.82
CA ASP A 132 1.99 -0.07 -13.03
C ASP A 132 1.66 0.94 -14.12
N LEU A 133 1.02 2.04 -13.73
CA LEU A 133 0.47 3.04 -14.66
C LEU A 133 0.98 4.44 -14.36
N VAL A 134 1.08 5.23 -15.42
CA VAL A 134 1.38 6.66 -15.34
C VAL A 134 0.37 7.42 -16.17
N VAL A 135 -0.21 8.47 -15.59
CA VAL A 135 -0.98 9.47 -16.32
C VAL A 135 -0.15 10.74 -16.44
N CYS A 136 0.08 11.18 -17.67
CA CYS A 136 0.94 12.34 -17.94
C CYS A 136 0.54 13.11 -19.20
N ASN A 137 1.09 14.31 -19.36
CA ASN A 137 0.97 15.10 -20.58
C ASN A 137 1.93 14.61 -21.68
N GLN A 138 1.77 15.13 -22.91
CA GLN A 138 2.61 14.75 -24.06
C GLN A 138 4.10 14.96 -23.82
N GLU A 139 4.46 16.07 -23.18
CA GLU A 139 5.86 16.46 -22.96
C GLU A 139 6.57 15.45 -22.04
N THR A 140 5.91 15.08 -20.95
CA THR A 140 6.40 14.09 -20.00
C THR A 140 6.49 12.72 -20.63
N TYR A 141 5.48 12.30 -21.41
CA TYR A 141 5.56 11.06 -22.16
C TYR A 141 6.79 11.03 -23.08
N ASN A 142 6.99 12.06 -23.90
CA ASN A 142 8.10 12.12 -24.85
C ASN A 142 9.47 12.02 -24.15
N LYS A 143 9.60 12.65 -22.96
CA LYS A 143 10.81 12.61 -22.15
C LYS A 143 11.15 11.18 -21.72
N PHE A 144 10.20 10.45 -21.16
CA PHE A 144 10.43 9.12 -20.59
C PHE A 144 10.32 7.98 -21.62
N GLN A 145 9.61 8.19 -22.73
CA GLN A 145 9.53 7.22 -23.82
C GLN A 145 10.91 7.01 -24.47
N GLY A 146 11.72 8.07 -24.59
CA GLY A 146 13.09 7.97 -25.09
C GLY A 146 14.01 7.08 -24.24
N GLU A 147 13.68 6.90 -22.97
CA GLU A 147 14.37 6.02 -22.02
C GLU A 147 13.78 4.60 -21.99
N GLY A 148 12.75 4.33 -22.80
CA GLY A 148 12.07 3.04 -22.86
C GLY A 148 11.21 2.75 -21.63
N ALA A 149 10.75 3.77 -20.92
CA ALA A 149 10.01 3.62 -19.65
C ALA A 149 8.63 2.95 -19.81
N PHE A 150 8.03 3.01 -21.01
CA PHE A 150 6.66 2.55 -21.23
C PHE A 150 6.58 1.28 -22.09
N ALA A 151 5.64 0.40 -21.75
CA ALA A 151 5.31 -0.80 -22.49
C ALA A 151 4.45 -0.49 -23.73
N ASP A 152 4.45 -1.42 -24.70
CA ASP A 152 3.60 -1.33 -25.87
C ASP A 152 2.15 -1.78 -25.55
N TRP A 153 1.17 -0.92 -25.82
CA TRP A 153 -0.25 -1.21 -25.53
C TRP A 153 -0.78 -2.46 -26.23
N LYS A 154 -0.25 -2.82 -27.40
CA LYS A 154 -0.66 -4.04 -28.11
C LYS A 154 -0.18 -5.29 -27.40
N GLU A 155 0.98 -5.25 -26.77
CA GLU A 155 1.48 -6.33 -25.92
C GLU A 155 0.66 -6.45 -24.63
N VAL A 156 0.38 -5.32 -23.97
CA VAL A 156 -0.38 -5.27 -22.71
C VAL A 156 -1.83 -5.76 -22.87
N LEU A 157 -2.55 -5.22 -23.86
CA LEU A 157 -3.96 -5.55 -24.11
C LEU A 157 -4.15 -6.88 -24.85
N GLY A 158 -3.14 -7.30 -25.61
CA GLY A 158 -3.28 -8.34 -26.62
C GLY A 158 -4.08 -7.88 -27.84
N GLN A 159 -3.93 -8.60 -28.95
CA GLN A 159 -4.45 -8.21 -30.27
C GLN A 159 -5.94 -7.82 -30.27
N LYS A 160 -6.80 -8.65 -29.64
CA LYS A 160 -8.25 -8.48 -29.69
C LYS A 160 -8.71 -7.20 -28.99
N GLU A 161 -8.22 -6.94 -27.78
CA GLU A 161 -8.63 -5.76 -27.02
C GLU A 161 -7.91 -4.50 -27.52
N TYR A 162 -6.69 -4.63 -28.04
CA TYR A 162 -6.01 -3.53 -28.72
C TYR A 162 -6.83 -2.99 -29.91
N GLU A 163 -7.44 -3.86 -30.72
CA GLU A 163 -8.31 -3.43 -31.82
C GLU A 163 -9.56 -2.68 -31.33
N LYS A 164 -10.15 -3.11 -30.20
CA LYS A 164 -11.30 -2.45 -29.58
C LYS A 164 -10.96 -1.02 -29.14
N TYR A 165 -9.77 -0.82 -28.57
CA TYR A 165 -9.36 0.48 -28.03
C TYR A 165 -8.51 1.33 -28.97
N LEU A 166 -8.25 0.87 -30.20
CA LEU A 166 -7.49 1.60 -31.22
C LEU A 166 -7.97 3.04 -31.45
N PRO A 167 -9.30 3.37 -31.41
CA PRO A 167 -9.76 4.75 -31.55
C PRO A 167 -9.28 5.70 -30.44
N TYR A 168 -8.86 5.16 -29.29
CA TYR A 168 -8.37 5.92 -28.14
C TYR A 168 -6.84 5.90 -28.02
N ILE A 169 -6.14 5.17 -28.89
CA ILE A 169 -4.68 5.05 -28.88
C ILE A 169 -4.10 5.88 -30.03
N LYS A 170 -3.21 6.83 -29.71
CA LYS A 170 -2.52 7.68 -30.67
C LYS A 170 -1.03 7.65 -30.40
N ASP A 171 -0.24 7.32 -31.42
CA ASP A 171 1.24 7.29 -31.37
C ASP A 171 1.78 6.48 -30.16
N GLY A 172 1.11 5.38 -29.82
CA GLY A 172 1.46 4.52 -28.68
C GLY A 172 0.98 5.02 -27.31
N MET A 173 0.21 6.10 -27.25
CA MET A 173 -0.37 6.66 -26.03
C MET A 173 -1.88 6.44 -25.99
N LEU A 174 -2.43 6.04 -24.85
CA LEU A 174 -3.87 5.89 -24.67
C LEU A 174 -4.44 7.18 -24.08
N ASP A 175 -5.27 7.89 -24.84
CA ASP A 175 -5.77 9.23 -24.51
C ASP A 175 -6.99 9.16 -23.58
N LEU A 176 -6.74 9.34 -22.27
CA LEU A 176 -7.76 9.38 -21.22
C LEU A 176 -8.73 10.53 -21.40
N SER A 177 -8.31 11.63 -22.02
CA SER A 177 -9.18 12.79 -22.31
C SER A 177 -10.37 12.42 -23.18
N LEU A 178 -10.32 11.30 -23.91
CA LEU A 178 -11.44 10.78 -24.70
C LEU A 178 -12.48 10.04 -23.85
N SER A 179 -12.13 9.57 -22.65
CA SER A 179 -13.06 8.96 -21.69
C SER A 179 -13.92 10.02 -20.99
N GLN A 180 -15.25 9.85 -21.01
CA GLN A 180 -16.15 10.71 -20.23
C GLN A 180 -15.91 10.54 -18.73
N LYS A 181 -15.69 9.31 -18.25
CA LYS A 181 -15.43 9.02 -16.84
C LYS A 181 -14.18 9.74 -16.33
N TRP A 182 -13.14 9.83 -17.15
CA TRP A 182 -11.94 10.60 -16.81
C TRP A 182 -12.23 12.10 -16.73
N ARG A 183 -12.91 12.66 -17.76
CA ARG A 183 -13.24 14.09 -17.80
C ARG A 183 -14.10 14.54 -16.62
N ASP A 184 -15.08 13.74 -16.22
CA ASP A 184 -15.96 14.02 -15.07
C ASP A 184 -15.19 14.04 -13.73
N GLY A 185 -14.02 13.41 -13.69
CA GLY A 185 -13.20 13.33 -12.48
C GLY A 185 -12.33 14.55 -12.22
N GLU A 186 -12.04 15.38 -13.24
CA GLU A 186 -11.21 16.60 -13.11
C GLU A 186 -9.88 16.34 -12.37
N TYR A 187 -9.21 15.23 -12.65
CA TYR A 187 -8.00 14.80 -11.93
C TYR A 187 -6.73 15.61 -12.28
N VAL A 188 -6.73 16.30 -13.43
CA VAL A 188 -5.57 17.04 -13.94
C VAL A 188 -6.05 18.32 -14.63
N GLU A 189 -5.19 19.35 -14.65
CA GLU A 189 -5.50 20.64 -15.28
C GLU A 189 -5.10 20.71 -16.77
N TYR A 190 -4.38 19.70 -17.28
CA TYR A 190 -3.92 19.65 -18.66
C TYR A 190 -4.78 18.73 -19.52
N THR A 191 -4.79 19.03 -20.83
CA THR A 191 -5.39 18.18 -21.85
C THR A 191 -4.51 18.25 -23.12
N PRO A 192 -4.25 17.13 -23.82
CA PRO A 192 -4.68 15.77 -23.48
C PRO A 192 -3.90 15.16 -22.30
N ALA A 193 -4.55 14.23 -21.58
CA ALA A 193 -3.95 13.36 -20.58
C ALA A 193 -3.84 11.93 -21.12
N TYR A 194 -2.63 11.38 -21.05
CA TYR A 194 -2.32 10.06 -21.58
C TYR A 194 -2.02 9.06 -20.48
N MET A 195 -2.64 7.89 -20.56
CA MET A 195 -2.31 6.73 -19.76
C MET A 195 -1.22 5.92 -20.46
N CYS A 196 -0.18 5.59 -19.71
CA CYS A 196 0.96 4.81 -20.15
C CYS A 196 1.20 3.69 -19.15
N VAL A 197 1.59 2.52 -19.65
CA VAL A 197 1.93 1.36 -18.82
C VAL A 197 3.44 1.35 -18.63
N LEU A 198 3.91 1.20 -17.40
CA LEU A 198 5.33 1.09 -17.14
C LEU A 198 5.86 -0.25 -17.64
N ASN A 199 7.02 -0.23 -18.29
CA ASN A 199 7.61 -1.39 -18.96
C ASN A 199 7.92 -2.58 -18.04
N HIS A 200 8.02 -2.32 -16.73
CA HIS A 200 8.33 -3.29 -15.70
C HIS A 200 7.09 -3.78 -14.95
N SER A 201 5.91 -3.27 -15.27
CA SER A 201 4.67 -3.75 -14.66
C SER A 201 4.44 -5.21 -15.04
N GLU A 202 4.12 -6.03 -14.04
CA GLU A 202 3.69 -7.42 -14.22
C GLU A 202 2.16 -7.57 -14.10
N ARG A 203 1.43 -6.50 -13.74
CA ARG A 203 -0.01 -6.53 -13.41
C ARG A 203 -0.91 -6.17 -14.60
N TRP A 204 -0.64 -6.73 -15.79
CA TRP A 204 -1.35 -6.36 -17.03
C TRP A 204 -2.85 -6.68 -17.02
N ASP A 205 -3.29 -7.73 -16.31
CA ASP A 205 -4.74 -8.00 -16.13
C ASP A 205 -5.44 -6.84 -15.40
N GLY A 206 -4.77 -6.28 -14.39
CA GLY A 206 -5.26 -5.10 -13.67
C GLY A 206 -5.31 -3.88 -14.61
N VAL A 207 -4.25 -3.65 -15.37
CA VAL A 207 -4.22 -2.57 -16.38
C VAL A 207 -5.36 -2.68 -17.39
N ASN A 208 -5.64 -3.89 -17.89
CA ASN A 208 -6.71 -4.11 -18.87
C ASN A 208 -8.09 -3.79 -18.28
N LYS A 209 -8.33 -4.13 -17.02
CA LYS A 209 -9.56 -3.76 -16.29
C LYS A 209 -9.67 -2.25 -16.06
N VAL A 210 -8.56 -1.54 -15.88
CA VAL A 210 -8.55 -0.06 -15.80
C VAL A 210 -8.95 0.56 -17.15
N VAL A 211 -8.42 0.04 -18.26
CA VAL A 211 -8.84 0.47 -19.60
C VAL A 211 -10.33 0.22 -19.80
N GLU A 212 -10.83 -0.96 -19.44
CA GLU A 212 -12.26 -1.27 -19.50
C GLU A 212 -13.08 -0.37 -18.57
N TYR A 213 -12.58 -0.01 -17.39
CA TYR A 213 -13.27 0.94 -16.51
C TYR A 213 -13.47 2.28 -17.20
N PHE A 214 -12.45 2.84 -17.85
CA PHE A 214 -12.54 4.17 -18.47
C PHE A 214 -13.24 4.18 -19.84
N PHE A 215 -13.11 3.12 -20.64
CA PHE A 215 -13.56 3.10 -22.04
C PHE A 215 -14.57 1.99 -22.36
N GLY A 216 -14.84 1.09 -21.43
CA GLY A 216 -15.90 0.11 -21.55
C GLY A 216 -17.28 0.78 -21.49
N ASP A 217 -18.24 0.12 -22.15
CA ASP A 217 -19.65 0.51 -22.21
C ASP A 217 -20.34 0.47 -20.84
#